data_AF-J1J530-F1
#
_entry.id   AF-J1J530-F1
#
_cell.length_a   1.000
_cell.length_b   1.000
_cell.length_c   1.000
_cell.angle_alpha   90.00
_cell.angle_beta   90.00
_cell.angle_gamma   90.00
#
_symmetry.space_group_name_H-M   'P 1'
#
loop_
_entity.id
_entity.type
_entity.pdbx_description
1 polymer ?
#
loop_
_entity_poly.entity_id
_entity_poly.type
_entity_poly.pdbx_seq_one_letter_code
_entity_poly.pdbx_strand_id
1 'polypeptide(L)'
;MQAEGTIIRQATAAQRALWLLTSEALRAQKGTGEIHFYGNRYWARALNEYAGQKVIVRFDPDHLHQDLRVYDLHNRLICLAPCLSDVGF
;
A
#
# COMPACT_ATOMS: atom_id res chain seq x y z
N MET A 1 -24.50 -38.80 2.08
CA MET A 1 -23.88 -38.17 0.90
C MET A 1 -22.57 -37.59 1.37
N GLN A 2 -21.45 -38.28 1.15
CA GLN A 2 -20.13 -37.80 1.56
C GLN A 2 -19.79 -36.62 0.64
N ALA A 3 -19.61 -35.41 1.19
CA ALA A 3 -19.07 -34.31 0.41
C ALA A 3 -17.61 -34.64 0.13
N GLU A 4 -17.28 -34.94 -1.14
CA GLU A 4 -15.90 -34.96 -1.60
C GLU A 4 -15.23 -33.66 -1.15
N GLY A 5 -14.12 -33.76 -0.43
CA GLY A 5 -13.45 -32.63 0.19
C GLY A 5 -12.92 -31.66 -0.87
N THR A 6 -13.73 -30.70 -1.29
CA THR A 6 -13.32 -29.63 -2.19
C THR A 6 -12.22 -28.82 -1.51
N ILE A 7 -11.02 -28.86 -2.05
CA ILE A 7 -9.88 -28.09 -1.55
C ILE A 7 -10.13 -26.60 -1.87
N ILE A 8 -10.45 -25.82 -0.84
CA ILE A 8 -10.60 -24.37 -0.95
C ILE A 8 -9.22 -23.72 -0.96
N ARG A 9 -8.90 -22.98 -2.03
CA ARG A 9 -7.64 -22.24 -2.15
C ARG A 9 -7.77 -20.84 -1.56
N GLN A 10 -6.77 -20.43 -0.80
CA GLN A 10 -6.67 -19.08 -0.27
C GLN A 10 -6.17 -18.11 -1.35
N ALA A 11 -6.72 -16.91 -1.39
CA ALA A 11 -6.25 -15.86 -2.30
C ALA A 11 -4.79 -15.48 -1.98
N THR A 12 -4.01 -15.14 -3.00
CA THR A 12 -2.64 -14.63 -2.85
C THR A 12 -2.62 -13.19 -2.33
N ALA A 13 -1.47 -12.70 -1.86
CA ALA A 13 -1.33 -11.31 -1.41
C ALA A 13 -1.62 -10.28 -2.51
N ALA A 14 -1.29 -10.60 -3.77
CA ALA A 14 -1.60 -9.75 -4.92
C ALA A 14 -3.11 -9.74 -5.23
N GLN A 15 -3.79 -10.89 -5.11
CA GLN A 15 -5.24 -10.95 -5.29
C GLN A 15 -6.00 -10.18 -4.20
N ARG A 16 -5.58 -10.29 -2.94
CA ARG A 16 -6.18 -9.51 -1.84
C ARG A 16 -5.99 -8.00 -2.00
N ALA A 17 -4.90 -7.57 -2.64
CA ALA A 17 -4.65 -6.14 -2.89
C ALA A 17 -5.69 -5.49 -3.80
N LEU A 18 -6.42 -6.27 -4.61
CA LEU A 18 -7.53 -5.77 -5.45
C LEU A 18 -8.73 -5.30 -4.62
N TRP A 19 -8.85 -5.75 -3.36
CA TRP A 19 -9.95 -5.38 -2.46
C TRP A 19 -9.65 -4.14 -1.63
N LEU A 20 -8.41 -3.64 -1.66
CA LEU A 20 -8.00 -2.43 -0.95
C LEU A 20 -8.47 -1.18 -1.67
N LEU A 21 -8.80 -0.15 -0.89
CA LEU A 21 -9.10 1.17 -1.44
C LEU A 21 -7.86 1.76 -2.10
N THR A 22 -8.08 2.43 -3.23
CA THR A 22 -7.03 3.11 -3.99
C THR A 22 -7.13 4.60 -3.74
N SER A 23 -6.03 5.24 -3.37
CA SER A 23 -5.98 6.69 -3.22
C SER A 23 -6.01 7.39 -4.58
N GLU A 24 -6.33 8.69 -4.57
CA GLU A 24 -5.89 9.58 -5.65
C GLU A 24 -4.35 9.62 -5.71
N ALA A 25 -3.79 10.07 -6.83
CA ALA A 25 -2.34 10.15 -7.01
C ALA A 25 -1.71 11.11 -5.99
N LEU A 26 -0.96 10.57 -5.03
CA LEU A 26 -0.26 11.30 -3.98
C LEU A 26 1.13 11.69 -4.47
N ARG A 27 1.66 12.83 -4.02
CA ARG A 27 3.05 13.20 -4.29
C ARG A 27 3.93 12.74 -3.13
N ALA A 28 4.94 11.92 -3.41
CA ALA A 28 5.98 11.59 -2.45
C ALA A 28 6.81 12.84 -2.10
N GLN A 29 7.27 12.93 -0.86
CA GLN A 29 8.04 14.08 -0.37
C GLN A 29 9.33 14.26 -1.19
N LYS A 30 9.64 15.52 -1.51
CA LYS A 30 10.87 15.87 -2.23
C LYS A 30 12.07 15.60 -1.33
N GLY A 31 13.09 14.95 -1.86
CA GLY A 31 14.32 14.59 -1.13
C GLY A 31 14.27 13.22 -0.46
N THR A 32 13.24 12.95 0.37
CA THR A 32 13.18 11.70 1.16
C THR A 32 12.34 10.59 0.53
N GLY A 33 11.37 10.92 -0.34
CA GLY A 33 10.43 9.94 -0.88
C GLY A 33 9.35 9.47 0.11
N GLU A 34 9.27 10.05 1.31
CA GLU A 34 8.22 9.72 2.28
C GLU A 34 6.82 10.01 1.74
N ILE A 35 5.84 9.20 2.15
CA ILE A 35 4.44 9.40 1.84
C ILE A 35 3.74 9.84 3.12
N HIS A 36 3.06 10.98 3.07
CA HIS A 36 2.22 11.47 4.15
C HIS A 36 0.77 11.18 3.78
N PHE A 37 0.10 10.35 4.57
CA PHE A 37 -1.24 9.87 4.26
C PHE A 37 -2.07 9.67 5.54
N TYR A 38 -3.25 10.30 5.62
CA TYR A 38 -4.10 10.35 6.83
C TYR A 38 -3.33 10.64 8.13
N GLY A 39 -2.42 11.63 8.11
CA GLY A 39 -1.62 12.01 9.30
C GLY A 39 -0.47 11.06 9.63
N ASN A 40 -0.41 9.89 9.01
CA ASN A 40 0.68 8.93 9.16
C ASN A 40 1.79 9.17 8.12
N ARG A 41 3.00 8.73 8.46
CA ARG A 41 4.18 8.77 7.59
C ARG A 41 4.55 7.36 7.20
N TYR A 42 4.79 7.13 5.92
CA TYR A 42 5.18 5.82 5.39
C TYR A 42 6.41 5.95 4.54
N TRP A 43 7.32 4.99 4.65
CA TRP A 43 8.54 5.05 3.88
C TRP A 43 9.20 3.69 3.71
N ALA A 44 9.78 3.50 2.54
CA ALA A 44 10.70 2.41 2.24
C ALA A 44 11.79 2.94 1.32
N ARG A 45 12.97 2.30 1.35
CA ARG A 45 14.13 2.71 0.54
C ARG A 45 13.83 2.86 -0.96
N ALA A 46 12.95 2.03 -1.51
CA ALA A 46 12.54 2.09 -2.92
C ALA A 46 11.87 3.42 -3.30
N LEU A 47 11.25 4.12 -2.33
CA LEU A 47 10.59 5.40 -2.59
C LEU A 47 11.57 6.57 -2.82
N ASN A 48 12.84 6.41 -2.47
CA ASN A 48 13.86 7.44 -2.72
C ASN A 48 13.96 7.79 -4.22
N GLU A 49 13.80 6.81 -5.11
CA GLU A 49 13.81 7.02 -6.57
C GLU A 49 12.57 7.78 -7.07
N TYR A 50 11.49 7.76 -6.28
CA TYR A 50 10.21 8.40 -6.57
C TYR A 50 10.02 9.70 -5.79
N ALA A 51 11.06 10.21 -5.12
CA ALA A 51 10.99 11.45 -4.35
C ALA A 51 10.54 12.63 -5.24
N GLY A 52 9.47 13.31 -4.82
CA GLY A 52 8.84 14.40 -5.59
C GLY A 52 7.94 13.96 -6.76
N GLN A 53 7.87 12.67 -7.06
CA GLN A 53 7.00 12.10 -8.09
C GLN A 53 5.61 11.75 -7.53
N LYS A 54 4.65 11.53 -8.43
CA LYS A 54 3.33 11.04 -8.05
C LYS A 54 3.31 9.52 -8.00
N VAL A 55 2.67 8.98 -6.97
CA VAL A 55 2.47 7.55 -6.73
C VAL A 55 1.01 7.30 -6.37
N ILE A 56 0.55 6.08 -6.53
CA ILE A 56 -0.77 5.63 -6.12
C ILE A 56 -0.58 4.69 -4.94
N VAL A 57 -1.36 4.83 -3.87
CA VAL A 57 -1.31 3.89 -2.75
C VAL A 57 -2.61 3.09 -2.66
N ARG A 58 -2.47 1.81 -2.28
CA ARG A 58 -3.59 0.97 -1.88
C ARG A 58 -3.49 0.67 -0.38
N PHE A 59 -4.60 0.86 0.31
CA PHE A 59 -4.67 0.79 1.77
C PHE A 59 -6.01 0.22 2.23
N ASP A 60 -6.01 -0.23 3.47
CA ASP A 60 -7.22 -0.60 4.20
C ASP A 60 -7.63 0.61 5.06
N PRO A 61 -8.80 1.23 4.84
CA PRO A 61 -9.24 2.38 5.62
C PRO A 61 -9.44 2.06 7.11
N ASP A 62 -9.75 0.81 7.45
CA ASP A 62 -9.94 0.38 8.85
C ASP A 62 -8.59 0.14 9.55
N HIS A 63 -7.50 0.03 8.78
CA HIS A 63 -6.17 -0.30 9.29
C HIS A 63 -5.06 0.56 8.66
N LEU A 64 -5.14 1.87 8.89
CA LEU A 64 -4.15 2.83 8.37
C LEU A 64 -2.73 2.59 8.90
N HIS A 65 -2.53 1.94 10.04
CA HIS A 65 -1.19 1.67 10.57
C HIS A 65 -0.45 0.53 9.84
N GLN A 66 -1.14 -0.22 8.97
CA GLN A 66 -0.51 -1.27 8.16
C GLN A 66 0.30 -0.70 6.98
N ASP A 67 1.13 -1.56 6.39
CA ASP A 67 1.94 -1.20 5.22
C ASP A 67 1.09 -0.75 4.04
N LEU A 68 1.45 0.40 3.46
CA LEU A 68 0.87 0.86 2.20
C LEU A 68 1.46 0.09 1.03
N ARG A 69 0.59 -0.36 0.12
CA ARG A 69 1.06 -0.85 -1.19
C ARG A 69 1.21 0.35 -2.11
N VAL A 70 2.45 0.66 -2.49
CA VAL A 70 2.76 1.82 -3.33
C VAL A 70 2.96 1.37 -4.78
N TYR A 71 2.31 2.08 -5.69
CA TYR A 71 2.33 1.84 -7.12
C TYR A 71 2.77 3.10 -7.87
N ASP A 72 3.33 2.91 -9.06
CA ASP A 72 3.51 4.00 -10.01
C ASP A 72 2.18 4.39 -10.67
N LEU A 73 2.20 5.44 -11.50
CA LEU A 73 1.01 5.88 -12.25
C LEU A 73 0.54 4.88 -13.32
N HIS A 74 1.38 3.88 -13.66
CA HIS A 74 1.04 2.78 -14.55
C HIS A 74 0.54 1.54 -13.78
N ASN A 75 0.23 1.71 -12.49
CA ASN A 75 -0.27 0.67 -11.59
C ASN A 75 0.70 -0.52 -11.42
N ARG A 76 2.02 -0.29 -11.55
CA ARG A 76 3.07 -1.25 -11.21
C ARG A 76 3.48 -1.11 -9.75
N LEU A 77 3.56 -2.23 -9.03
CA LEU A 77 3.94 -2.23 -7.62
C LEU A 77 5.41 -1.80 -7.49
N ILE A 78 5.64 -0.75 -6.70
CA ILE A 78 6.97 -0.26 -6.34
C ILE A 78 7.44 -0.98 -5.08
N CYS A 79 6.67 -0.85 -3.99
CA CYS A 79 7.02 -1.45 -2.70
C CYS A 79 5.84 -1.54 -1.74
N LEU A 80 6.05 -2.26 -0.64
CA LEU A 80 5.28 -2.13 0.60
C LEU A 80 6.01 -1.10 1.47
N ALA A 81 5.33 -0.01 1.81
CA ALA A 81 5.88 1.06 2.62
C ALA A 81 5.32 0.96 4.06
N PRO A 82 6.14 0.55 5.05
CA PRO A 82 5.71 0.48 6.44
C PRO A 82 5.41 1.87 6.99
N CYS A 83 4.52 1.91 7.98
CA CYS A 83 4.24 3.10 8.76
C CYS A 83 5.42 3.42 9.69
N LEU A 84 5.92 4.64 9.65
CA LEU A 84 7.05 5.15 10.44
C LEU A 84 6.62 5.95 11.68
N SER A 85 5.38 6.41 11.79
CA SER A 85 4.94 7.17 12.97
C SER A 85 3.48 6.90 13.36
N ASP A 86 3.35 6.58 14.64
CA ASP A 86 2.15 6.25 15.40
C ASP A 86 1.49 7.52 15.99
N VAL A 87 1.05 8.46 15.15
CA VAL A 87 0.46 9.74 15.64
C VAL A 87 -0.85 10.18 14.96
N GLY A 88 -1.50 9.34 14.15
CA GLY A 88 -2.84 9.60 13.64
C GLY A 88 -3.90 8.92 14.50
N PHE A 89 -4.57 9.69 15.37
CA PHE A 89 -5.73 9.28 16.17
C PHE A 89 -6.95 8.85 15.33
#